data_AF-A0A941XUI6-F1
#
_entry.id   AF-A0A941XUI6-F1
#
_cell.length_a   1.000
_cell.length_b   1.000
_cell.length_c   1.000
_cell.angle_alpha   90.00
_cell.angle_beta   90.00
_cell.angle_gamma   90.00
#
_symmetry.space_group_name_H-M   'P 1'
#
loop_
_entity.id
_entity.type
_entity.pdbx_description
1 polymer ?
#
loop_
_entity_poly.entity_id
_entity_poly.type
_entity_poly.pdbx_seq_one_letter_code
_entity_poly.pdbx_strand_id
1 'polypeptide(L)' 'MMNKPPLNDLQAKVGCRYMLVTVVAKRARQLVGNEERLQNRKAVSYAVDELYQNDLSIKYPEDYAK' A
#
# COMPACT_ATOMS: atom_id res chain seq x y z
N MET A 1 12.28 18.87 -3.05
CA MET A 1 12.23 17.63 -3.86
C MET A 1 10.86 17.00 -3.64
N MET A 2 10.08 16.73 -4.70
CA MET A 2 8.77 16.09 -4.56
C MET A 2 8.94 14.58 -4.65
N ASN A 3 8.66 13.88 -3.54
CA ASN A 3 8.61 12.42 -3.53
C ASN A 3 7.45 11.97 -4.42
N LYS A 4 7.74 11.08 -5.38
CA LYS A 4 6.72 10.41 -6.19
C LYS A 4 6.48 9.00 -5.66
N PRO A 5 5.22 8.52 -5.65
CA PRO A 5 4.00 9.27 -5.92
C PRO A 5 3.68 10.29 -4.81
N PRO A 6 2.95 11.39 -5.11
CA PRO A 6 2.64 12.40 -4.09
C PRO A 6 1.70 11.82 -3.04
N LEU A 7 1.88 12.24 -1.79
CA LEU A 7 1.12 11.71 -0.64
C LEU A 7 -0.40 11.88 -0.81
N ASN A 8 -0.84 12.98 -1.42
CA ASN A 8 -2.26 13.25 -1.63
C ASN A 8 -2.91 12.24 -2.58
N ASP A 9 -2.19 11.79 -3.61
CA ASP A 9 -2.69 10.79 -4.56
C ASP A 9 -2.83 9.42 -3.89
N LEU A 10 -1.87 9.06 -3.04
CA LEU A 10 -1.93 7.84 -2.23
C LEU A 10 -3.08 7.89 -1.22
N GLN A 11 -3.28 9.05 -0.56
CA GLN A 11 -4.36 9.25 0.40
C GLN A 11 -5.73 9.13 -0.29
N ALA A 12 -5.89 9.70 -1.49
CA ALA A 12 -7.15 9.63 -2.24
C ALA A 12 -7.60 8.20 -2.55
N LYS A 13 -6.66 7.25 -2.69
CA LYS A 13 -6.96 5.83 -2.95
C LYS A 13 -7.48 5.06 -1.73
N VAL A 14 -7.24 5.57 -0.52
CA VAL A 14 -7.53 4.86 0.75
C VAL A 14 -8.33 5.72 1.75
N GLY A 15 -8.75 6.92 1.34
CA GLY A 15 -9.57 7.84 2.13
C GLY A 15 -8.82 8.66 3.17
N CYS A 16 -7.92 8.08 3.96
CA CYS A 16 -7.21 8.80 5.03
C CYS A 16 -5.76 8.37 5.24
N ARG A 17 -4.95 9.23 5.86
CA ARG A 17 -3.52 8.99 6.09
C ARG A 17 -3.25 7.81 7.03
N TYR A 18 -4.13 7.58 8.00
CA TYR A 18 -4.01 6.44 8.92
C TYR A 18 -4.23 5.11 8.19
N MET A 19 -5.24 5.07 7.30
CA MET A 19 -5.49 3.90 6.46
C MET A 19 -4.32 3.67 5.49
N LEU A 20 -3.78 4.73 4.88
CA LEU A 20 -2.58 4.64 4.03
C LEU A 20 -1.42 3.93 4.72
N VAL A 21 -1.04 4.40 5.92
CA VAL A 21 0.06 3.81 6.68
C VAL A 21 -0.22 2.35 7.02
N THR A 22 -1.44 2.05 7.47
CA THR A 22 -1.83 0.70 7.89
C THR A 22 -1.85 -0.29 6.73
N VAL A 23 -2.41 0.11 5.59
CA VAL A 23 -2.50 -0.70 4.36
C VAL A 23 -1.11 -0.99 3.80
N VAL A 24 -0.27 0.03 3.64
CA VAL A 24 1.10 -0.13 3.14
C VAL A 24 1.93 -0.99 4.10
N ALA A 25 1.84 -0.77 5.41
CA ALA A 25 2.59 -1.57 6.38
C ALA A 25 2.14 -3.04 6.40
N LYS A 26 0.83 -3.29 6.36
CA LYS A 26 0.28 -4.66 6.29
C LYS A 26 0.75 -5.36 5.02
N ARG A 27 0.69 -4.67 3.87
CA ARG A 27 1.12 -5.23 2.59
C ARG A 27 2.63 -5.50 2.57
N ALA A 28 3.45 -4.56 3.08
CA ALA A 28 4.89 -4.75 3.17
C ALA A 28 5.26 -6.00 3.98
N ARG A 29 4.57 -6.27 5.11
CA ARG A 29 4.79 -7.50 5.89
C ARG A 29 4.47 -8.78 5.12
N GLN A 30 3.46 -8.76 4.23
CA GLN A 30 3.15 -9.90 3.36
C GLN A 30 4.21 -10.17 2.30
N LEU A 31 5.01 -9.16 1.95
CA LEU A 31 6.08 -9.26 0.96
C LEU A 31 7.41 -9.70 1.59
N VAL A 32 7.58 -9.58 2.92
CA VAL A 32 8.79 -10.03 3.61
C VAL A 32 8.97 -11.53 3.41
N GLY A 33 10.17 -11.95 2.99
CA GLY A 33 10.50 -13.33 2.66
C GLY A 33 10.22 -13.73 1.21
N ASN A 34 9.68 -12.82 0.38
CA ASN A 34 9.46 -13.06 -1.05
C ASN A 34 10.44 -12.20 -1.89
N GLU A 35 11.72 -12.53 -1.81
CA GLU A 35 12.82 -11.76 -2.42
C GLU A 35 12.73 -11.70 -3.95
N GLU A 36 12.28 -12.77 -4.59
CA GLU A 36 12.09 -12.85 -6.04
C GLU A 36 11.09 -11.79 -6.51
N ARG A 37 9.94 -11.67 -5.83
CA ARG A 37 8.92 -10.67 -6.15
C ARG A 37 9.38 -9.25 -5.87
N LEU A 38 10.20 -9.05 -4.85
CA LEU A 38 10.69 -7.72 -4.46
C LEU A 38 11.73 -7.15 -5.43
N GLN A 39 12.41 -7.98 -6.22
CA GLN A 39 13.43 -7.54 -7.19
C GLN A 39 14.44 -6.56 -6.56
N ASN A 40 14.98 -6.91 -5.37
CA ASN A 40 15.89 -6.09 -4.56
C ASN A 40 15.33 -4.74 -4.06
N ARG A 41 14.01 -4.52 -4.13
CA ARG A 41 13.36 -3.32 -3.58
C ARG A 41 12.94 -3.52 -2.13
N LYS A 42 12.93 -2.43 -1.35
CA LYS A 42 12.34 -2.44 0.00
C LYS A 42 10.85 -2.78 -0.11
N ALA A 43 10.37 -3.71 0.72
CA ALA A 43 8.96 -4.13 0.73
C ALA A 43 7.97 -2.97 0.88
N VAL A 44 8.32 -1.94 1.66
CA VAL A 44 7.50 -0.73 1.81
C VAL A 44 7.38 0.04 0.49
N SER A 45 8.48 0.20 -0.26
CA SER A 45 8.46 0.88 -1.55
C SER A 45 7.65 0.12 -2.59
N TYR A 46 7.77 -1.21 -2.60
CA TYR A 46 6.97 -2.06 -3.49
C TYR A 46 5.47 -1.97 -3.17
N ALA A 47 5.10 -2.01 -1.89
CA ALA A 47 3.70 -1.87 -1.46
C ALA A 47 3.10 -0.49 -1.80
N VAL A 48 3.89 0.59 -1.72
CA VAL A 48 3.47 1.93 -2.17
C VAL A 48 3.17 1.95 -3.67
N ASP A 49 4.01 1.27 -4.47
CA ASP A 49 3.81 1.19 -5.91
C ASP A 49 2.58 0.37 -6.29
N GLU A 50 2.37 -0.80 -5.65
CA GLU A 50 1.15 -1.60 -5.87
C GLU A 50 -0.11 -0.77 -5.54
N LEU A 51 -0.09 -0.02 -4.43
CA LEU A 51 -1.19 0.88 -4.10
C LEU A 51 -1.37 1.97 -5.17
N TYR A 52 -0.28 2.61 -5.61
CA TYR A 52 -0.33 3.67 -6.60
C TYR A 52 -0.86 3.17 -7.96
N GLN A 53 -0.46 1.96 -8.38
CA GLN A 53 -0.86 1.33 -9.65
C GLN A 53 -2.28 0.73 -9.63
N ASN A 54 -2.93 0.69 -8.45
CA ASN A 54 -4.21 0.00 -8.20
C ASN A 54 -4.12 -1.54 -8.22
N ASP A 55 -2.94 -2.10 -8.00
CA ASP A 55 -2.73 -3.55 -7.89
C ASP A 55 -3.09 -4.09 -6.49
N LEU A 56 -3.39 -3.19 -5.55
CA LEU A 56 -3.76 -3.52 -4.18
C LEU A 56 -5.25 -3.28 -3.94
N SER A 57 -5.99 -4.34 -3.62
CA SER A 57 -7.40 -4.27 -3.20
C SER A 57 -7.52 -4.33 -1.68
N ILE A 58 -8.24 -3.35 -1.09
CA ILE A 58 -8.53 -3.29 0.34
C ILE A 58 -9.91 -3.91 0.56
N LYS A 59 -9.96 -5.04 1.28
CA LYS A 59 -11.21 -5.66 1.71
C LYS A 59 -11.55 -5.21 3.12
N TYR A 60 -12.79 -4.78 3.32
CA TYR A 60 -13.35 -4.47 4.62
C TYR A 60 -14.09 -5.71 5.16
N PRO A 61 -14.11 -5.94 6.48
CA PRO A 61 -14.93 -7.00 7.05
C PRO A 61 -16.41 -6.79 6.73
N GLU A 62 -17.15 -7.88 6.56
CA GLU A 62 -18.58 -7.87 6.19
C GLU A 62 -19.44 -7.04 7.16
N ASP A 63 -19.05 -6.99 8.44
CA ASP A 63 -19.74 -6.23 9.49
C ASP A 63 -19.77 -4.71 9.25
N TYR A 64 -18.90 -4.18 8.38
CA TYR A 64 -18.83 -2.76 8.03
C TYR A 64 -19.62 -2.38 6.77
N ALA A 65 -20.27 -3.33 6.09
CA ALA A 65 -20.99 -3.11 4.83
C ALA A 65 -22.46 -2.68 5.01
N LYS A 66 -22.86 -2.20 6.20
CA LYS A 66 -24.23 -1.77 6.51
C LYS A 66 -24.57 -0.40 5.97
#